data_AF-A0A4Y4XP15-F1
#
_entry.id   AF-A0A4Y4XP15-F1
#
_cell.length_a   1.000
_cell.length_b   1.000
_cell.length_c   1.000
_cell.angle_alpha   90.00
_cell.angle_beta   90.00
_cell.angle_gamma   90.00
#
_symmetry.space_group_name_H-M   'P 1'
#
loop_
_entity.id
_entity.type
_entity.pdbx_description
1 polymer ?
#
loop_
_entity_poly.entity_id
_entity_poly.type
_entity_poly.pdbx_seq_one_letter_code
_entity_poly.pdbx_strand_id
1 'polypeptide(L)'
;MKFFLLKKFSEFLNTQTHFNLKRLNASSFLLEAFSKEKHAFVVDLSVPYIGLSKKPPESVLKNTLALDFCLNKFTKNAKILQANVIDNDRILEITGAKDLAYKSETFILRLEMIPKKANLMILDQEKCVIEAFRFNDRVAKNDILGALPPNIYEHQEEDLDFKGLLENLEKDFLFYQHKELEHKKNQIIKRLNIQKERLKEKLEKLEDPKNLQLEAKELQTQASLLLAYQHLIHKHESRVVLKDFEDKERAIEIDRSMPLNAFINKKFTLSKKKKQK
;
A
#
# COMPACT_ATOMS: atom_id res chain seq x y z
N MET A 1 19.65 -1.53 10.91
CA MET A 1 20.10 -1.57 12.31
C MET A 1 21.62 -1.68 12.32
N LYS A 2 22.32 -0.85 13.09
CA LYS A 2 23.77 -1.00 13.28
C LYS A 2 24.05 -2.18 14.22
N PHE A 3 25.14 -2.91 14.02
CA PHE A 3 25.44 -4.10 14.81
C PHE A 3 25.64 -3.79 16.30
N PHE A 4 26.47 -2.80 16.63
CA PHE A 4 26.73 -2.42 18.03
C PHE A 4 25.44 -2.00 18.77
N LEU A 5 24.52 -1.30 18.09
CA LEU A 5 23.23 -0.93 18.67
C LEU A 5 22.40 -2.18 18.98
N LEU A 6 22.43 -3.21 18.13
CA LEU A 6 21.69 -4.45 18.35
C LEU A 6 22.29 -5.26 19.51
N LYS A 7 23.63 -5.31 19.60
CA LYS A 7 24.36 -5.93 20.70
C LYS A 7 24.05 -5.25 22.03
N LYS A 8 24.10 -3.92 22.09
CA LYS A 8 23.68 -3.15 23.26
C LYS A 8 22.20 -3.30 23.57
N PHE A 9 21.35 -3.43 22.56
CA PHE A 9 19.93 -3.73 22.75
C PHE A 9 19.68 -5.12 23.35
N SER A 10 20.45 -6.15 22.99
CA SER A 10 20.34 -7.46 23.63
C SER A 10 20.79 -7.42 25.10
N GLU A 11 21.88 -6.70 25.39
CA GLU A 11 22.32 -6.45 26.77
C GLU A 11 21.23 -5.74 27.59
N PHE A 12 20.59 -4.70 27.01
CA PHE A 12 19.46 -4.02 27.63
C PHE A 12 18.28 -4.98 27.87
N LEU A 13 17.92 -5.83 26.91
CA LEU A 13 16.82 -6.80 27.07
C LEU A 13 17.07 -7.78 28.22
N ASN A 14 18.32 -8.17 28.46
CA ASN A 14 18.68 -9.03 29.61
C ASN A 14 18.43 -8.36 30.97
N THR A 15 18.29 -7.04 31.03
CA THR A 15 17.90 -6.32 32.26
C THR A 15 16.39 -6.27 32.49
N GLN A 16 15.61 -6.67 31.47
CA GLN A 16 14.15 -6.66 31.51
C GLN A 16 13.65 -8.04 31.98
N THR A 17 12.46 -8.09 32.59
CA THR A 17 11.94 -9.36 33.12
C THR A 17 11.00 -10.03 32.15
N HIS A 18 10.17 -9.25 31.46
CA HIS A 18 9.16 -9.74 30.54
C HIS A 18 9.12 -8.91 29.27
N PHE A 19 8.54 -9.50 28.22
CA PHE A 19 8.24 -8.80 26.99
C PHE A 19 6.90 -9.22 26.40
N ASN A 20 6.43 -8.40 25.47
CA ASN A 20 5.34 -8.66 24.53
C ASN A 20 5.86 -8.42 23.12
N LEU A 21 5.36 -9.16 22.15
CA LEU A 21 5.51 -8.81 20.74
C LEU A 21 4.16 -8.93 20.04
N LYS A 22 3.73 -7.85 19.39
CA LYS A 22 2.50 -7.85 18.58
C LYS A 22 2.74 -7.20 17.23
N ARG A 23 2.02 -7.64 16.22
CA ARG A 23 2.06 -7.03 14.89
C ARG A 23 1.31 -5.70 14.89
N LEU A 24 1.89 -4.67 14.26
CA LEU A 24 1.28 -3.35 14.11
C LEU A 24 0.65 -3.17 12.72
N ASN A 25 1.39 -3.55 11.68
CA ASN A 25 0.98 -3.41 10.28
C ASN A 25 1.56 -4.56 9.43
N ALA A 26 1.70 -4.38 8.12
CA ALA A 26 2.21 -5.40 7.21
C ALA A 26 3.64 -5.89 7.52
N SER A 27 4.52 -5.03 8.03
CA SER A 27 5.96 -5.31 8.20
C SER A 27 6.55 -4.85 9.54
N SER A 28 5.78 -4.11 10.34
CA SER A 28 6.22 -3.60 11.64
C SER A 28 5.51 -4.30 12.80
N PHE A 29 6.24 -4.43 13.91
CA PHE A 29 5.84 -5.05 15.16
C PHE A 29 6.13 -4.12 16.32
N LEU A 30 5.36 -4.24 17.40
CA LEU A 30 5.61 -3.58 18.67
C LEU A 30 6.17 -4.61 19.65
N LEU A 31 7.44 -4.46 19.99
CA LEU A 31 8.10 -5.17 21.07
C LEU A 31 8.04 -4.30 22.32
N GLU A 32 7.32 -4.74 23.34
CA GLU A 32 7.26 -4.06 24.62
C GLU A 32 8.09 -4.86 25.62
N ALA A 33 9.08 -4.24 26.26
CA ALA A 33 9.88 -4.89 27.30
C ALA A 33 9.65 -4.16 28.63
N PHE A 34 9.55 -4.90 29.71
CA PHE A 34 9.27 -4.31 31.02
C PHE A 34 9.92 -5.08 32.17
N SER A 35 10.33 -4.32 33.17
CA SER A 35 10.80 -4.80 34.47
C SER A 35 10.19 -3.94 35.57
N LYS A 36 10.68 -2.70 35.70
CA LYS A 36 10.06 -1.64 36.52
C LYS A 36 9.27 -0.66 35.65
N GLU A 37 9.86 -0.29 34.52
CA GLU A 37 9.28 0.61 33.53
C GLU A 37 9.05 -0.14 32.23
N LYS A 38 8.03 0.29 31.48
CA LYS A 38 7.67 -0.29 30.19
C LYS A 38 8.30 0.50 29.06
N HIS A 39 9.10 -0.16 28.25
CA HIS A 39 9.71 0.38 27.04
C HIS A 39 9.01 -0.19 25.81
N ALA A 40 8.65 0.67 24.86
CA ALA A 40 7.93 0.27 23.66
C ALA A 40 8.80 0.50 22.41
N PHE A 41 9.20 -0.59 21.76
CA PHE A 41 10.06 -0.58 20.60
C PHE A 41 9.27 -0.97 19.35
N VAL A 42 9.35 -0.14 18.32
CA VAL A 42 8.86 -0.49 16.98
C VAL A 42 9.98 -1.20 16.23
N VAL A 43 9.70 -2.44 15.83
CA VAL A 43 10.59 -3.26 15.01
C VAL A 43 10.01 -3.30 13.60
N ASP A 44 10.71 -2.76 12.61
CA ASP A 44 10.29 -2.83 11.22
C ASP A 44 11.19 -3.79 10.44
N LEU A 45 10.59 -4.69 9.66
CA LEU A 45 11.31 -5.68 8.84
C LEU A 45 11.37 -5.32 7.35
N SER A 46 10.63 -4.30 6.90
CA SER A 46 10.75 -3.76 5.53
C SER A 46 12.02 -2.94 5.38
N VAL A 47 12.28 -2.09 6.37
CA VAL A 47 13.54 -1.39 6.58
C VAL A 47 14.05 -1.86 7.93
N PRO A 48 14.98 -2.81 8.02
CA PRO A 48 15.35 -3.43 9.29
C PRO A 48 15.88 -2.42 10.31
N TYR A 49 15.04 -2.00 11.25
CA TYR A 49 15.41 -1.12 12.36
C TYR A 49 14.58 -1.42 13.61
N ILE A 50 15.11 -0.99 14.75
CA ILE A 50 14.42 -0.97 16.04
C ILE A 50 14.41 0.48 16.49
N GLY A 51 13.26 1.01 16.88
CA GLY A 51 13.13 2.39 17.35
C GLY A 51 12.32 2.47 18.62
N LEU A 52 12.72 3.31 19.57
CA LEU A 52 12.01 3.52 20.82
C LEU A 52 10.89 4.55 20.61
N SER A 53 9.67 4.19 20.98
CA SER A 53 8.52 5.08 20.95
C SER A 53 8.08 5.47 22.36
N LYS A 54 8.01 6.79 22.61
CA LYS A 54 7.36 7.34 23.82
C LYS A 54 5.85 7.20 23.81
N LYS A 55 5.24 7.09 22.63
CA LYS A 55 3.80 6.92 22.44
C LYS A 55 3.57 5.70 21.56
N PRO A 56 3.45 4.50 22.16
CA PRO A 56 3.36 3.26 21.40
C PRO A 56 2.20 3.33 20.40
N PRO A 57 2.44 3.05 19.11
CA PRO A 57 1.36 2.98 18.14
C PRO A 57 0.39 1.85 18.50
N GLU A 58 -0.89 2.10 18.29
CA GLU A 58 -1.90 1.05 18.41
C GLU A 58 -1.83 0.10 17.21
N SER A 59 -2.13 -1.17 17.46
CA SER A 59 -2.26 -2.12 16.36
C SER A 59 -3.57 -1.84 15.63
N VAL A 60 -3.49 -1.64 14.32
CA VAL A 60 -4.66 -1.39 13.46
C VAL A 60 -5.23 -2.72 12.92
N LEU A 61 -4.54 -3.83 13.16
CA LEU A 61 -4.89 -5.13 12.60
C LEU A 61 -5.68 -5.98 13.60
N LYS A 62 -6.70 -6.68 13.10
CA LYS A 62 -7.27 -7.84 13.80
C LYS A 62 -6.26 -8.98 13.66
N ASN A 63 -5.84 -9.57 14.79
CA ASN A 63 -4.96 -10.75 14.83
C ASN A 63 -5.59 -11.88 14.01
N THR A 64 -5.16 -12.04 12.76
CA THR A 64 -5.85 -12.89 11.78
C THR A 64 -4.91 -13.90 11.13
N LEU A 65 -3.60 -13.69 11.23
CA LEU A 65 -2.60 -14.56 10.64
C LEU A 65 -2.10 -15.58 11.66
N ALA A 66 -1.65 -16.75 11.18
CA ALA A 66 -1.08 -17.80 12.02
C ALA A 66 0.03 -17.26 12.94
N LEU A 67 0.90 -16.39 12.40
CA LEU A 67 1.92 -15.69 13.16
C LEU A 67 1.34 -14.86 14.31
N ASP A 68 0.22 -14.17 14.13
CA ASP A 68 -0.38 -13.34 15.18
C ASP A 68 -0.87 -14.21 16.34
N PHE A 69 -1.45 -15.38 16.05
CA PHE A 69 -1.84 -16.36 17.06
C PHE A 69 -0.63 -16.91 17.81
N CYS A 70 0.44 -17.27 17.10
CA CYS A 70 1.68 -17.74 17.72
C CYS A 70 2.34 -16.66 18.57
N LEU A 71 2.43 -15.43 18.08
CA LEU A 71 2.96 -14.29 18.85
C LEU A 71 2.15 -14.08 20.14
N ASN A 72 0.82 -14.12 20.05
CA ASN A 72 -0.03 -13.98 21.22
C ASN A 72 0.11 -15.18 22.19
N LYS A 73 0.30 -16.40 21.70
CA LYS A 73 0.54 -17.59 22.52
C LYS A 73 1.87 -17.50 23.26
N PHE A 74 2.96 -17.25 22.53
CA PHE A 74 4.32 -17.36 23.05
C PHE A 74 4.82 -16.09 23.70
N THR A 75 4.61 -14.93 23.05
CA THR A 75 5.27 -13.68 23.47
C THR A 75 4.43 -12.84 24.41
N LYS A 76 3.12 -13.08 24.58
CA LYS A 76 2.30 -12.25 25.46
C LYS A 76 2.68 -12.46 26.93
N ASN A 77 3.28 -11.44 27.53
CA ASN A 77 3.82 -11.42 28.89
C ASN A 77 4.76 -12.62 29.10
N ALA A 78 5.66 -12.82 28.15
CA ALA A 78 6.67 -13.87 28.23
C ALA A 78 7.84 -13.39 29.08
N LYS A 79 8.40 -14.28 29.90
CA LYS A 79 9.64 -14.01 30.64
C LYS A 79 10.81 -14.00 29.66
N ILE A 80 11.71 -13.05 29.83
CA ILE A 80 13.01 -13.07 29.13
C ILE A 80 13.94 -13.93 29.97
N LEU A 81 14.42 -15.03 29.41
CA LEU A 81 15.47 -15.84 30.02
C LEU A 81 16.84 -15.35 29.59
N GLN A 82 16.98 -15.06 28.31
CA GLN A 82 18.21 -14.55 27.72
C GLN A 82 17.94 -13.86 26.38
N ALA A 83 18.71 -12.83 26.07
CA ALA A 83 18.76 -12.16 24.78
C ALA A 83 20.21 -12.05 24.30
N ASN A 84 20.51 -12.54 23.10
CA ASN A 84 21.86 -12.54 22.55
C ASN A 84 21.84 -12.16 21.07
N VAL A 85 22.94 -11.58 20.61
CA VAL A 85 23.26 -11.50 19.18
C VAL A 85 24.07 -12.72 18.80
N ILE A 86 23.69 -13.41 17.72
CA ILE A 86 24.32 -14.66 17.28
C ILE A 86 25.16 -14.48 16.00
N ASP A 87 26.10 -15.39 15.81
CA ASP A 87 26.91 -15.56 14.59
C ASP A 87 27.66 -14.29 14.12
N ASN A 88 27.90 -13.36 15.06
CA ASN A 88 28.50 -12.06 14.77
C ASN A 88 27.77 -11.33 13.61
N ASP A 89 26.45 -11.45 13.52
CA ASP A 89 25.63 -10.74 12.53
C ASP A 89 24.44 -10.05 13.22
N ARG A 90 23.63 -9.30 12.48
CA ARG A 90 22.48 -8.56 12.99
C ARG A 90 21.29 -9.49 13.23
N ILE A 91 21.48 -10.52 14.04
CA ILE A 91 20.47 -11.52 14.37
C ILE A 91 20.35 -11.57 15.88
N LEU A 92 19.18 -11.16 16.37
CA LEU A 92 18.85 -11.15 17.79
C LEU A 92 18.01 -12.37 18.11
N GLU A 93 18.44 -13.16 19.09
CA GLU A 93 17.64 -14.22 19.69
C GLU A 93 17.22 -13.82 21.09
N ILE A 94 15.92 -13.97 21.38
CA ILE A 94 15.36 -13.85 22.71
C ILE A 94 14.82 -15.22 23.10
N THR A 95 15.52 -15.89 24.00
CA THR A 95 15.03 -17.10 24.66
C THR A 95 14.02 -16.68 25.72
N GLY A 96 12.76 -17.05 25.49
CA GLY A 96 11.65 -16.71 26.36
C GLY A 96 11.04 -17.92 27.04
N ALA A 97 10.34 -17.69 28.14
CA ALA A 97 9.49 -18.68 28.78
C ALA A 97 8.07 -18.14 28.93
N LYS A 98 7.09 -18.98 28.60
CA LYS A 98 5.68 -18.69 28.78
C LYS A 98 5.05 -19.66 29.75
N ASP A 99 4.59 -19.14 30.88
CA ASP A 99 3.80 -19.92 31.82
C ASP A 99 2.40 -20.16 31.23
N LEU A 100 2.07 -21.43 31.00
CA LEU A 100 0.73 -21.92 30.72
C LEU A 100 0.13 -22.49 32.01
N ALA A 101 -1.17 -22.78 32.00
CA ALA A 101 -1.92 -23.23 33.18
C ALA A 101 -1.29 -24.42 33.94
N TYR A 102 -0.54 -25.29 33.25
CA TYR A 102 0.02 -26.52 33.83
C TYR A 102 1.52 -26.74 33.55
N LYS A 103 2.15 -25.92 32.70
CA LYS A 103 3.58 -26.04 32.37
C LYS A 103 4.15 -24.72 31.87
N SER A 104 5.43 -24.48 32.11
CA SER A 104 6.15 -23.40 31.43
C SER A 104 6.70 -23.95 30.11
N GLU A 105 6.43 -23.25 29.01
CA GLU A 105 6.92 -23.60 27.67
C GLU A 105 7.97 -22.57 27.26
N THR A 106 9.19 -23.03 26.98
CA THR A 106 10.27 -22.17 26.50
C THR A 106 10.30 -22.14 24.98
N PHE A 107 10.70 -21.01 24.42
CA PHE A 107 10.79 -20.80 22.98
C PHE A 107 11.91 -19.82 22.66
N ILE A 108 12.30 -19.75 21.39
CA ILE A 108 13.25 -18.76 20.89
C ILE A 108 12.52 -17.85 19.92
N LEU A 109 12.52 -16.54 20.20
CA LEU A 109 12.12 -15.53 19.22
C LEU A 109 13.38 -15.01 18.53
N ARG A 110 13.50 -15.27 17.22
CA ARG A 110 14.62 -14.80 16.41
C ARG A 110 14.21 -13.64 15.51
N LEU A 111 14.92 -12.53 15.60
CA LEU A 111 14.79 -11.34 14.77
C LEU A 111 16.04 -11.21 13.90
N GLU A 112 15.89 -11.44 12.60
CA GLU A 112 16.95 -11.21 11.63
C GLU A 112 16.82 -9.78 11.11
N MET A 113 17.74 -8.91 11.50
CA MET A 113 17.76 -7.47 11.15
C MET A 113 18.72 -7.18 9.99
N ILE A 114 18.84 -8.13 9.07
CA ILE A 114 19.72 -8.07 7.89
C ILE A 114 18.93 -7.51 6.69
N PRO A 115 19.39 -6.45 6.01
CA PRO A 115 18.72 -5.92 4.82
C PRO A 115 18.44 -7.00 3.78
N LYS A 116 17.25 -6.96 3.15
CA LYS A 116 16.71 -7.94 2.18
C LYS A 116 16.41 -9.34 2.73
N LYS A 117 17.07 -9.76 3.82
CA LYS A 117 16.87 -11.05 4.48
C LYS A 117 16.06 -10.96 5.78
N ALA A 118 15.57 -9.77 6.11
CA ALA A 118 14.96 -9.55 7.41
C ALA A 118 13.72 -10.40 7.63
N ASN A 119 13.68 -10.99 8.81
CA ASN A 119 12.68 -11.97 9.17
C ASN A 119 12.45 -12.00 10.69
N LEU A 120 11.34 -12.61 11.06
CA LEU A 120 10.97 -12.86 12.44
C LEU A 120 10.49 -14.30 12.53
N MET A 121 11.00 -15.04 13.48
CA MET A 121 10.69 -16.47 13.64
C MET A 121 10.45 -16.80 15.10
N ILE A 122 9.54 -17.73 15.32
CA ILE A 122 9.33 -18.39 16.61
C ILE A 122 9.82 -19.82 16.42
N LEU A 123 10.74 -20.24 17.29
CA LEU A 123 11.38 -21.55 17.27
C LEU A 123 11.17 -22.26 18.61
N ASP A 124 11.26 -23.58 18.60
CA ASP A 124 11.42 -24.35 19.85
C ASP A 124 12.89 -24.36 20.33
N GLN A 125 13.18 -25.21 21.32
CA GLN A 125 14.53 -25.31 21.90
C GLN A 125 15.53 -25.95 20.92
N GLU A 126 15.06 -26.86 20.07
CA GLU A 126 15.83 -27.54 19.03
C GLU A 126 16.02 -26.68 17.77
N LYS A 127 15.56 -25.42 17.78
CA LYS A 127 15.57 -24.47 16.65
C LYS A 127 14.69 -24.93 15.48
N CYS A 128 13.68 -25.75 15.73
CA CYS A 128 12.64 -26.07 14.78
C CYS A 128 11.70 -24.87 14.60
N VAL A 129 11.36 -24.53 13.35
CA VAL A 129 10.52 -23.37 13.04
C VAL A 129 9.06 -23.68 13.35
N ILE A 130 8.53 -23.03 14.40
CA ILE A 130 7.11 -23.09 14.74
C ILE A 130 6.31 -22.20 13.79
N GLU A 131 6.76 -20.95 13.61
CA GLU A 131 6.10 -19.98 12.74
C GLU A 131 7.08 -18.87 12.33
N ALA A 132 6.85 -18.24 11.18
CA ALA A 132 7.73 -17.20 10.66
C ALA A 132 6.94 -16.07 9.98
N PHE A 133 7.53 -14.88 9.95
CA PHE A 133 7.01 -13.77 9.15
C PHE A 133 7.13 -14.03 7.66
N ARG A 134 8.20 -14.70 7.23
CA ARG A 134 8.41 -15.14 5.84
C ARG A 134 8.99 -16.55 5.83
N PHE A 135 8.28 -17.47 5.18
CA PHE A 135 8.83 -18.76 4.77
C PHE A 135 9.59 -18.61 3.44
N ASN A 136 10.67 -19.37 3.29
CA ASN A 136 11.52 -19.44 2.09
C ASN A 136 12.34 -20.73 2.12
N ASP A 137 13.23 -20.93 1.14
CA ASP A 137 14.04 -22.16 1.02
C ASP A 137 14.88 -22.50 2.26
N ARG A 138 15.24 -21.50 3.09
CA ARG A 138 15.97 -21.72 4.35
C ARG A 138 15.04 -21.85 5.57
N VAL A 139 13.85 -21.26 5.49
CA VAL A 139 12.92 -21.15 6.61
C VAL A 139 11.61 -21.82 6.18
N ALA A 140 11.46 -23.08 6.56
CA ALA A 140 10.27 -23.88 6.33
C ALA A 140 9.66 -24.30 7.68
N LYS A 141 8.33 -24.47 7.70
CA LYS A 141 7.61 -24.80 8.93
C LYS A 141 7.91 -26.24 9.36
N ASN A 142 8.14 -26.45 10.65
CA ASN A 142 8.53 -27.73 11.26
C ASN A 142 9.90 -28.26 10.80
N ASP A 143 10.73 -27.42 10.18
CA ASP A 143 12.11 -27.77 9.87
C ASP A 143 13.06 -27.14 10.88
N ILE A 144 14.16 -27.85 11.17
CA ILE A 144 15.25 -27.36 12.01
C ILE A 144 16.07 -26.34 11.21
N LEU A 145 16.27 -25.15 11.77
CA LEU A 145 17.11 -24.15 11.13
C LEU A 145 18.55 -24.63 11.01
N GLY A 146 19.04 -24.72 9.78
CA GLY A 146 20.44 -24.98 9.49
C GLY A 146 21.37 -23.91 10.08
N ALA A 147 22.64 -24.30 10.25
CA ALA A 147 23.69 -23.38 10.67
C ALA A 147 23.83 -22.21 9.68
N LEU A 148 24.04 -21.00 10.22
CA LEU A 148 24.34 -19.84 9.40
C LEU A 148 25.81 -19.85 9.00
N PRO A 149 26.15 -19.34 7.80
CA PRO A 149 27.55 -19.16 7.44
C PRO A 149 28.19 -18.15 8.39
N PRO A 150 29.45 -18.36 8.81
CA PRO A 150 30.12 -17.45 9.73
C PRO A 150 30.26 -16.06 9.10
N ASN A 151 29.89 -15.02 9.84
CA ASN A 151 30.08 -13.65 9.40
C ASN A 151 31.49 -13.16 9.78
N ILE A 152 32.34 -12.98 8.76
CA ILE A 152 33.74 -12.55 8.91
C ILE A 152 33.86 -11.00 8.93
N TYR A 153 32.74 -10.29 8.83
CA TYR A 153 32.75 -8.83 8.83
C TYR A 153 33.19 -8.26 10.20
N GLU A 154 34.19 -7.39 10.19
CA GLU A 154 34.61 -6.63 11.36
C GLU A 154 33.64 -5.49 11.63
N HIS A 155 32.89 -5.58 12.73
CA HIS A 155 31.96 -4.52 13.12
C HIS A 155 32.69 -3.41 13.86
N GLN A 156 32.30 -2.17 13.57
CA GLN A 156 32.66 -1.04 14.42
C GLN A 156 31.92 -1.18 15.75
N GLU A 157 32.68 -1.24 16.83
CA GLU A 157 32.15 -1.17 18.18
C GLU A 157 32.18 0.27 18.66
N GLU A 158 31.11 0.70 19.32
CA GLU A 158 31.03 1.97 20.02
C GLU A 158 30.64 1.63 21.47
N ASP A 159 31.33 2.23 22.43
CA ASP A 159 30.92 2.12 23.82
C ASP A 159 29.71 3.03 24.05
N LEU A 160 28.62 2.42 24.48
CA LEU A 160 27.33 3.06 24.62
C LEU A 160 26.64 2.49 25.85
N ASP A 161 26.24 3.37 26.77
CA ASP A 161 25.43 3.01 27.91
C ASP A 161 23.95 2.84 27.52
N PHE A 162 23.12 2.35 28.45
CA PHE A 162 21.70 2.15 28.16
C PHE A 162 20.95 3.45 27.90
N LYS A 163 21.35 4.56 28.53
CA LYS A 163 20.73 5.86 28.29
C LYS A 163 20.98 6.32 26.85
N GLY A 164 22.22 6.29 26.41
CA GLY A 164 22.63 6.61 25.04
C GLY A 164 21.99 5.67 24.02
N LEU A 165 21.83 4.38 24.33
CA LEU A 165 21.07 3.45 23.49
C LEU A 165 19.62 3.92 23.30
N LEU A 166 18.89 4.16 24.39
CA LEU A 166 17.48 4.57 24.32
C LEU A 166 17.31 5.90 23.57
N GLU A 167 18.20 6.86 23.79
CA GLU A 167 18.20 8.15 23.06
C GLU A 167 18.44 7.96 21.56
N ASN A 168 19.38 7.09 21.16
CA ASN A 168 19.63 6.78 19.75
C ASN A 168 18.43 6.10 19.10
N LEU A 169 17.83 5.10 19.75
CA LEU A 169 16.65 4.41 19.24
C LEU A 169 15.43 5.35 19.13
N GLU A 170 15.31 6.33 20.03
CA GLU A 170 14.25 7.34 19.96
C GLU A 170 14.48 8.29 18.76
N LYS A 171 15.72 8.78 18.57
CA LYS A 171 16.06 9.63 17.42
C LYS A 171 15.81 8.91 16.10
N ASP A 172 16.24 7.66 15.98
CA ASP A 172 16.00 6.83 14.81
C ASP A 172 14.50 6.68 14.55
N PHE A 173 13.71 6.39 15.59
CA PHE A 173 12.26 6.28 15.48
C PHE A 173 11.62 7.56 14.93
N LEU A 174 11.96 8.72 15.50
CA LEU A 174 11.43 10.01 15.06
C LEU A 174 11.80 10.32 13.61
N PHE A 175 13.05 10.05 13.23
CA PHE A 175 13.52 10.22 11.86
C PHE A 175 12.72 9.36 10.86
N TYR A 176 12.51 8.08 11.18
CA TYR A 176 11.71 7.19 10.33
C TYR A 176 10.24 7.61 10.24
N GLN A 177 9.63 8.01 11.37
CA GLN A 177 8.25 8.49 11.39
C GLN A 177 8.07 9.74 10.53
N HIS A 178 8.99 10.69 10.59
CA HIS A 178 8.96 11.89 9.75
C HIS A 178 9.07 11.53 8.25
N LYS A 179 9.99 10.62 7.91
CA LYS A 179 10.19 10.16 6.54
C LYS A 179 8.96 9.42 5.99
N GLU A 180 8.35 8.56 6.79
CA GLU A 180 7.10 7.86 6.46
C GLU A 180 5.95 8.84 6.21
N LEU A 181 5.82 9.85 7.07
CA LEU A 181 4.79 10.88 6.94
C LEU A 181 4.95 11.69 5.65
N GLU A 182 6.17 12.14 5.37
CA GLU A 182 6.51 12.84 4.12
C GLU A 182 6.24 11.96 2.89
N HIS A 183 6.59 10.67 2.96
CA HIS A 183 6.31 9.74 1.88
C HIS A 183 4.79 9.63 1.60
N LYS A 184 3.97 9.42 2.64
CA LYS A 184 2.50 9.33 2.52
C LYS A 184 1.89 10.62 1.98
N LYS A 185 2.33 11.78 2.48
CA LYS A 185 1.93 13.10 1.98
C LYS A 185 2.21 13.23 0.49
N ASN A 186 3.43 12.90 0.05
CA ASN A 186 3.82 13.01 -1.36
C ASN A 186 3.06 12.02 -2.25
N GLN A 187 2.76 10.82 -1.78
CA GLN A 187 1.89 9.88 -2.49
C GLN A 187 0.47 10.43 -2.70
N ILE A 188 -0.12 11.05 -1.67
CA ILE A 188 -1.46 11.66 -1.75
C ILE A 188 -1.45 12.83 -2.74
N ILE A 189 -0.47 13.73 -2.63
CA ILE A 189 -0.31 14.86 -3.56
C ILE A 189 -0.22 14.37 -5.01
N LYS A 190 0.61 13.34 -5.27
CA LYS A 190 0.74 12.74 -6.59
C LYS A 190 -0.60 12.20 -7.11
N ARG A 191 -1.35 11.49 -6.26
CA ARG A 191 -2.68 10.97 -6.62
C ARG A 191 -3.66 12.09 -6.98
N LEU A 192 -3.71 13.15 -6.17
CA LEU A 192 -4.59 14.29 -6.39
C LEU A 192 -4.22 15.06 -7.65
N ASN A 193 -2.93 15.25 -7.95
CA ASN A 193 -2.48 15.89 -9.18
C ASN A 193 -2.90 15.09 -10.42
N ILE A 194 -2.74 13.77 -10.41
CA ILE A 194 -3.20 12.90 -11.50
C ILE A 194 -4.72 13.05 -11.70
N GLN A 195 -5.49 13.10 -10.61
CA GLN A 195 -6.94 13.30 -10.69
C GLN A 195 -7.31 14.68 -11.23
N LYS A 196 -6.59 15.74 -10.81
CA LYS A 196 -6.76 17.11 -11.29
C LYS A 196 -6.52 17.21 -12.78
N GLU A 197 -5.42 16.65 -13.29
CA GLU A 197 -5.12 16.70 -14.73
C GLU A 197 -6.15 15.91 -15.55
N ARG A 198 -6.59 14.74 -15.08
CA ARG A 198 -7.69 14.00 -15.74
C ARG A 198 -9.00 14.80 -15.80
N LEU A 199 -9.31 15.58 -14.78
CA LEU A 199 -10.51 16.42 -14.77
C LEU A 199 -10.36 17.63 -15.70
N LYS A 200 -9.17 18.24 -15.78
CA LYS A 200 -8.88 19.29 -16.75
C LYS A 200 -9.01 18.81 -18.18
N GLU A 201 -8.42 17.64 -18.52
CA GLU A 201 -8.56 17.06 -19.85
C GLU A 201 -10.02 16.78 -20.22
N LYS A 202 -10.85 16.35 -19.26
CA LYS A 202 -12.29 16.19 -19.47
C LYS A 202 -13.01 17.53 -19.66
N LEU A 203 -12.58 18.56 -18.92
CA LEU A 203 -13.10 19.91 -19.04
C LEU A 203 -12.79 20.53 -20.41
N GLU A 204 -11.56 20.34 -20.91
CA GLU A 204 -11.15 20.82 -22.23
C GLU A 204 -11.85 20.09 -23.38
N LYS A 205 -12.23 18.82 -23.17
CA LYS A 205 -12.99 18.02 -24.16
C LYS A 205 -14.50 18.27 -24.15
N LEU A 206 -15.01 19.04 -23.18
CA LEU A 206 -16.43 19.38 -23.15
C LEU A 206 -16.75 20.31 -24.34
N GLU A 207 -17.69 19.89 -25.17
CA GLU A 207 -18.19 20.70 -26.29
C GLU A 207 -18.91 21.94 -25.74
N ASP A 208 -18.77 23.09 -26.41
CA ASP A 208 -19.47 24.32 -26.03
C ASP A 208 -21.00 24.13 -26.21
N PRO A 209 -21.82 24.32 -25.16
CA PRO A 209 -23.27 24.21 -25.23
C PRO A 209 -23.90 25.06 -26.34
N LYS A 210 -23.34 26.23 -26.65
CA LYS A 210 -23.87 27.09 -27.72
C LYS A 210 -23.65 26.47 -29.10
N ASN A 211 -22.46 25.93 -29.34
CA ASN A 211 -22.15 25.24 -30.59
C ASN A 211 -22.99 23.97 -30.75
N LEU A 212 -23.15 23.20 -29.67
CA LEU A 212 -24.06 22.04 -29.63
C LEU A 212 -25.50 22.41 -30.01
N GLN A 213 -25.99 23.54 -29.51
CA GLN A 213 -27.33 24.02 -29.80
C GLN A 213 -27.49 24.51 -31.24
N LEU A 214 -26.46 25.16 -31.80
CA LEU A 214 -26.42 25.58 -33.21
C LEU A 214 -26.41 24.36 -34.13
N GLU A 215 -25.54 23.37 -33.87
CA GLU A 215 -25.49 22.10 -34.60
C GLU A 215 -26.83 21.35 -34.53
N ALA A 216 -27.46 21.31 -33.35
CA ALA A 216 -28.75 20.65 -33.16
C ALA A 216 -29.85 21.32 -33.99
N LYS A 217 -29.89 22.66 -34.03
CA LYS A 217 -30.83 23.43 -34.86
C LYS A 217 -30.57 23.18 -36.34
N GLU A 218 -29.32 23.21 -36.78
CA GLU A 218 -28.97 22.97 -38.18
C GLU A 218 -29.37 21.57 -38.64
N LEU A 219 -29.06 20.53 -37.85
CA LEU A 219 -29.48 19.15 -38.13
C LEU A 219 -31.00 19.02 -38.17
N GLN A 220 -31.72 19.71 -37.29
CA GLN A 220 -33.18 19.72 -37.28
C GLN A 220 -33.74 20.38 -38.54
N THR A 221 -33.23 21.55 -38.91
CA THR A 221 -33.64 22.28 -40.11
C THR A 221 -33.39 21.44 -41.36
N GLN A 222 -32.19 20.85 -41.49
CA GLN A 222 -31.87 19.97 -42.60
C GLN A 222 -32.82 18.77 -42.68
N ALA A 223 -33.11 18.12 -41.55
CA ALA A 223 -34.03 16.98 -41.52
C ALA A 223 -35.47 17.38 -41.89
N SER A 224 -35.95 18.53 -41.40
CA SER A 224 -37.28 19.06 -41.75
C SER A 224 -37.40 19.40 -43.23
N LEU A 225 -36.36 20.00 -43.84
CA LEU A 225 -36.35 20.31 -45.27
C LEU A 225 -36.33 19.04 -46.12
N LEU A 226 -35.49 18.07 -45.77
CA LEU A 226 -35.45 16.78 -46.47
C LEU A 226 -36.78 16.02 -46.36
N LEU A 227 -37.48 16.12 -45.23
CA LEU A 227 -38.81 15.52 -45.04
C LEU A 227 -39.89 16.24 -45.86
N ALA A 228 -39.88 17.57 -45.88
CA ALA A 228 -40.87 18.36 -46.62
C ALA A 228 -40.75 18.16 -48.14
N TYR A 229 -39.52 18.16 -48.66
CA TYR A 229 -39.24 17.99 -50.09
C TYR A 229 -38.91 16.55 -50.49
N GLN A 230 -39.20 15.57 -49.62
CA GLN A 230 -38.82 14.17 -49.83
C GLN A 230 -39.27 13.61 -51.19
N HIS A 231 -40.43 14.04 -51.68
CA HIS A 231 -41.02 13.62 -52.95
C HIS A 231 -40.27 14.14 -54.18
N LEU A 232 -39.44 15.18 -54.04
CA LEU A 232 -38.64 15.79 -55.11
C LEU A 232 -37.21 15.25 -55.17
N ILE A 233 -36.79 14.47 -54.18
CA ILE A 233 -35.41 13.97 -54.05
C ILE A 233 -35.30 12.62 -54.73
N HIS A 234 -34.39 12.51 -55.71
CA HIS A 234 -34.18 11.26 -56.43
C HIS A 234 -33.26 10.30 -55.64
N LYS A 235 -33.50 8.98 -55.77
CA LYS A 235 -32.79 7.93 -55.01
C LYS A 235 -31.26 7.93 -55.19
N HIS A 236 -30.75 8.56 -56.24
CA HIS A 236 -29.32 8.57 -56.57
C HIS A 236 -28.64 9.92 -56.29
N GLU A 237 -29.32 10.91 -55.73
CA GLU A 237 -28.72 12.21 -55.45
C GLU A 237 -27.80 12.14 -54.21
N SER A 238 -26.55 12.62 -54.34
CA SER A 238 -25.63 12.78 -53.19
C SER A 238 -25.72 14.15 -52.54
N ARG A 239 -26.36 15.10 -53.22
CA ARG A 239 -26.49 16.48 -52.80
C ARG A 239 -27.76 17.06 -53.40
N VAL A 240 -28.54 17.75 -52.58
CA VAL A 240 -29.75 18.47 -52.99
C VAL A 240 -29.65 19.91 -52.56
N VAL A 241 -30.14 20.82 -53.39
CA VAL A 241 -30.29 22.25 -53.05
C VAL A 241 -31.77 22.50 -52.86
N LEU A 242 -32.16 22.80 -51.62
CA LEU A 242 -33.55 23.01 -51.23
C LEU A 242 -33.72 24.45 -50.73
N LYS A 243 -34.87 25.06 -51.01
CA LYS A 243 -35.22 26.35 -50.43
C LYS A 243 -35.76 26.15 -49.03
N ASP A 244 -35.22 26.90 -48.07
CA ASP A 244 -35.75 26.93 -46.72
C ASP A 244 -37.09 27.68 -46.64
N PHE A 245 -37.70 27.68 -45.46
CA PHE A 245 -39.01 28.33 -45.23
C PHE A 245 -38.94 29.88 -45.33
N GLU A 246 -37.75 30.46 -45.55
CA GLU A 246 -37.51 31.88 -45.81
C GLU A 246 -37.01 32.11 -47.26
N ASP A 247 -37.21 31.13 -48.16
CA ASP A 247 -36.79 31.17 -49.57
C ASP A 247 -35.27 31.21 -49.82
N LYS A 248 -34.43 30.92 -48.81
CA LYS A 248 -32.97 30.82 -48.98
C LYS A 248 -32.54 29.42 -49.41
N GLU A 249 -31.63 29.34 -50.35
CA GLU A 249 -31.10 28.06 -50.84
C GLU A 249 -30.13 27.44 -49.83
N ARG A 250 -30.36 26.17 -49.50
CA ARG A 250 -29.54 25.34 -48.62
C ARG A 250 -29.11 24.08 -49.35
N ALA A 251 -27.80 23.90 -49.51
CA ALA A 251 -27.24 22.65 -50.00
C ALA A 251 -27.14 21.62 -48.86
N ILE A 252 -27.70 20.43 -49.05
CA ILE A 252 -27.67 19.33 -48.09
C ILE A 252 -27.07 18.09 -48.76
N GLU A 253 -26.02 17.54 -48.16
CA GLU A 253 -25.44 16.26 -48.58
C GLU A 253 -26.24 15.08 -48.03
N ILE A 254 -26.44 14.07 -48.87
CA ILE A 254 -27.20 12.86 -48.55
C ILE A 254 -26.26 11.66 -48.51
N ASP A 255 -26.30 10.93 -47.39
CA ASP A 255 -25.55 9.69 -47.22
C ASP A 255 -26.25 8.55 -47.99
N ARG A 256 -25.63 8.14 -49.10
CA ARG A 256 -26.15 7.08 -49.98
C ARG A 256 -26.03 5.67 -49.40
N SER A 257 -25.33 5.49 -48.28
CA SER A 257 -25.19 4.17 -47.65
C SER A 257 -26.50 3.67 -47.00
N MET A 258 -27.52 4.53 -46.91
CA MET A 258 -28.80 4.20 -46.29
C MET A 258 -29.99 4.81 -47.05
N PRO A 259 -31.21 4.27 -46.87
CA PRO A 259 -32.42 4.86 -47.43
C PRO A 259 -32.66 6.29 -46.92
N LEU A 260 -33.22 7.16 -47.76
CA LEU A 260 -33.49 8.57 -47.44
C LEU A 260 -34.28 8.77 -46.13
N ASN A 261 -35.32 7.95 -45.89
CA ASN A 261 -36.08 7.99 -44.64
C ASN A 261 -35.22 7.66 -43.41
N ALA A 262 -34.32 6.69 -43.54
CA ALA A 262 -33.40 6.32 -42.46
C ALA A 262 -32.39 7.45 -42.21
N PHE A 263 -31.92 8.12 -43.26
CA PHE A 263 -31.04 9.29 -43.17
C PHE A 263 -31.71 10.48 -42.49
N ILE A 264 -32.96 10.80 -42.87
CA ILE A 264 -33.76 11.85 -42.23
C ILE A 264 -33.96 11.57 -40.74
N ASN A 265 -34.36 10.33 -40.40
CA ASN A 265 -34.51 9.91 -39.00
C ASN A 265 -33.18 9.99 -38.23
N LYS A 266 -32.06 9.58 -38.84
CA LYS A 266 -30.71 9.70 -38.26
C LYS A 266 -30.39 11.15 -37.94
N LYS A 267 -30.68 12.12 -38.83
CA LYS A 267 -30.48 13.55 -38.54
C LYS A 267 -31.38 14.06 -37.40
N PHE A 268 -32.66 13.68 -37.34
CA PHE A 268 -33.53 14.02 -36.20
C PHE A 268 -33.02 13.43 -34.88
N THR A 269 -32.56 12.18 -34.89
CA THR A 269 -31.97 11.54 -33.70
C THR A 269 -30.68 12.24 -33.26
N LEU A 270 -29.80 12.59 -34.20
CA LEU A 270 -28.57 13.32 -33.89
C LEU A 270 -28.86 14.72 -33.33
N SER A 271 -29.83 15.44 -33.91
CA SER A 271 -30.29 16.73 -33.38
C SER A 271 -30.80 16.60 -31.93
N LYS A 272 -31.67 15.63 -31.64
CA LYS A 272 -32.17 15.38 -30.27
C LYS A 272 -31.03 15.06 -29.30
N LYS A 273 -30.09 14.20 -29.71
CA LYS A 273 -28.90 13.86 -28.89
C LYS A 273 -28.03 15.08 -28.62
N LYS A 274 -27.77 15.92 -29.62
CA LYS A 274 -26.98 17.15 -29.50
C LYS A 274 -27.65 18.21 -28.62
N LYS A 275 -28.99 18.25 -28.57
CA LYS A 275 -29.76 19.13 -27.69
C LYS A 275 -29.81 18.64 -26.22
N GLN A 276 -29.66 17.34 -25.99
CA GLN A 276 -29.65 16.72 -24.65
C GLN A 276 -28.26 16.65 -24.02
N LYS A 277 -27.21 16.70 -24.85
CA LYS A 277 -25.80 16.68 -24.46
C LYS A 277 -25.37 18.07 -23.99
#